data_AF-A0A976PKA9-F1
#
_entry.id   AF-A0A976PKA9-F1
#
_cell.length_a   1.000
_cell.length_b   1.000
_cell.length_c   1.000
_cell.angle_alpha   90.00
_cell.angle_beta   90.00
_cell.angle_gamma   90.00
#
_symmetry.space_group_name_H-M   'P 1'
#
loop_
_entity.id
_entity.type
_entity.pdbx_description
1 polymer ?
#
loop_
_entity_poly.entity_id
_entity_poly.type
_entity_poly.pdbx_seq_one_letter_code
_entity_poly.pdbx_strand_id
1 'polypeptide(L)'
;MKHIQKWLVIFGLALCCQQALAFSLFDGVDFNLFGSDEDDAVVLWQSGPNQYFKLAPQDDKSIGENDHPVDVNESVIELGLGLIRFKGRDTDPFKSLKPVFDDKQINSMAMYIAQGLKNATAKQDIIFVMEKAQQKLLGLKTDSYFVAG
;
A
#
# COMPACT_ATOMS: atom_id res chain seq x y z
N MET A 1 -69.95 -18.68 4.24
CA MET A 1 -69.25 -19.46 5.28
C MET A 1 -67.78 -19.47 4.90
N LYS A 2 -66.95 -18.59 5.47
CA LYS A 2 -66.08 -18.85 6.65
C LYS A 2 -65.19 -20.09 6.36
N HIS A 3 -63.87 -20.02 6.21
CA HIS A 3 -62.92 -19.32 7.06
C HIS A 3 -61.60 -19.00 6.33
N ILE A 4 -61.13 -17.77 6.56
CA ILE A 4 -59.75 -17.32 6.47
C ILE A 4 -58.96 -17.97 7.61
N GLN A 5 -57.76 -18.50 7.34
CA GLN A 5 -56.71 -18.61 8.35
C GLN A 5 -55.37 -18.12 7.81
N LYS A 6 -55.01 -16.92 8.29
CA LYS A 6 -53.65 -16.39 8.38
C LYS A 6 -52.85 -17.28 9.31
N TRP A 7 -51.62 -17.64 8.95
CA TRP A 7 -50.56 -17.89 9.92
C TRP A 7 -49.23 -17.39 9.37
N LEU A 8 -48.87 -16.19 9.83
CA LEU A 8 -47.49 -15.75 10.00
C LEU A 8 -47.01 -16.40 11.32
N VAL A 9 -45.99 -17.24 11.27
CA VAL A 9 -45.19 -17.56 12.46
C VAL A 9 -43.73 -17.53 12.06
N ILE A 10 -43.08 -16.46 12.50
CA ILE A 10 -41.64 -16.31 12.62
C ILE A 10 -41.17 -17.38 13.60
N PHE A 11 -40.25 -18.24 13.17
CA PHE A 11 -39.41 -19.00 14.09
C PHE A 11 -37.95 -18.76 13.73
N GLY A 12 -37.40 -17.73 14.39
CA GLY A 12 -35.99 -17.68 14.65
C GLY A 12 -35.65 -18.83 15.58
N LEU A 13 -34.68 -19.65 15.18
CA LEU A 13 -33.91 -20.45 16.10
C LEU A 13 -32.46 -20.35 15.64
N ALA A 14 -31.75 -19.54 16.41
CA ALA A 14 -30.32 -19.40 16.39
C ALA A 14 -29.69 -20.78 16.50
N LEU A 15 -29.03 -21.21 15.43
CA LEU A 15 -27.93 -22.15 15.54
C LEU A 15 -26.73 -21.36 16.07
N CYS A 16 -26.76 -21.18 17.39
CA CYS A 16 -25.59 -21.02 18.22
C CYS A 16 -24.72 -22.27 18.01
N CYS A 17 -23.67 -22.14 17.20
CA CYS A 17 -22.47 -22.92 17.40
C CYS A 17 -21.28 -21.99 17.16
N GLN A 18 -20.58 -21.72 18.26
CA GLN A 18 -19.42 -20.87 18.35
C GLN A 18 -18.37 -21.26 17.31
N GLN A 19 -17.99 -20.32 16.47
CA GLN A 19 -16.58 -20.12 16.15
C GLN A 19 -16.19 -18.73 16.64
N ALA A 20 -16.14 -18.61 17.96
CA ALA A 20 -15.24 -17.67 18.59
C ALA A 20 -13.82 -18.20 18.34
N LEU A 21 -13.18 -17.72 17.28
CA LEU A 21 -11.74 -17.53 17.29
C LEU A 21 -11.48 -16.12 16.79
N ALA A 22 -11.08 -15.30 17.75
CA ALA A 22 -10.68 -13.92 17.64
C ALA A 22 -9.87 -13.65 16.35
N PHE A 23 -10.46 -12.89 15.44
CA PHE A 23 -9.73 -12.03 14.52
C PHE A 23 -10.04 -10.57 14.85
N SER A 24 -9.77 -10.21 16.11
CA SER A 24 -9.62 -8.83 16.55
C SER A 24 -8.28 -8.70 17.27
N LEU A 25 -7.24 -9.34 16.72
CA LEU A 25 -5.88 -9.38 17.26
C LEU A 25 -4.87 -8.55 16.43
N PHE A 26 -5.33 -7.75 15.47
CA PHE A 26 -4.46 -6.92 14.64
C PHE A 26 -4.93 -5.46 14.48
N ASP A 27 -5.87 -5.00 15.32
CA ASP A 27 -6.38 -3.61 15.31
C ASP A 27 -5.61 -2.68 16.27
N GLY A 28 -4.40 -3.05 16.68
CA GLY A 28 -3.62 -2.23 17.61
C GLY A 28 -2.29 -2.81 18.04
N VAL A 29 -1.68 -3.70 17.23
CA VAL A 29 -0.31 -4.16 17.48
C VAL A 29 0.58 -3.45 16.47
N ASP A 30 1.12 -2.31 16.89
CA ASP A 30 2.33 -1.75 16.30
C ASP A 30 3.44 -2.80 16.50
N PHE A 31 3.73 -3.56 15.45
CA PHE A 31 4.94 -4.36 15.39
C PHE A 31 6.14 -3.42 15.21
N ASN A 32 6.52 -2.75 16.30
CA ASN A 32 7.89 -2.33 16.53
C ASN A 32 8.69 -3.57 16.97
N LEU A 33 8.91 -4.51 16.03
CA LEU A 33 9.68 -5.73 16.28
C LEU A 33 11.17 -5.57 15.99
N PHE A 34 11.62 -4.39 15.57
CA PHE A 34 13.05 -4.09 15.42
C PHE A 34 13.35 -2.65 15.85
N GLY A 35 13.98 -2.51 17.02
CA GLY A 35 14.84 -1.38 17.36
C GLY A 35 14.16 -0.18 18.02
N SER A 36 14.27 -0.11 19.35
CA SER A 36 14.23 1.14 20.11
C SER A 36 15.56 1.88 19.95
N ASP A 37 15.51 3.13 19.51
CA ASP A 37 16.31 4.28 19.99
C ASP A 37 16.05 5.46 19.03
N GLU A 38 15.97 6.67 19.59
CA GLU A 38 15.56 7.96 18.99
C GLU A 38 15.94 8.20 17.50
N ASP A 39 15.26 7.54 16.58
CA ASP A 39 15.31 7.69 15.11
C ASP A 39 14.18 6.81 14.50
N ASP A 40 13.01 6.82 15.14
CA ASP A 40 11.94 5.85 14.87
C ASP A 40 11.38 6.00 13.45
N ALA A 41 11.13 4.86 12.80
CA ALA A 41 10.52 4.85 11.49
C ALA A 41 9.08 5.41 11.56
N VAL A 42 8.85 6.57 10.95
CA VAL A 42 7.53 7.23 10.96
C VAL A 42 6.68 6.65 9.84
N VAL A 43 5.55 6.05 10.18
CA VAL A 43 4.61 5.51 9.19
C VAL A 43 3.77 6.65 8.59
N LEU A 44 3.92 6.88 7.28
CA LEU A 44 3.10 7.84 6.54
C LEU A 44 1.79 7.18 6.08
N TRP A 45 1.87 5.91 5.70
CA TRP A 45 0.71 5.09 5.33
C TRP A 45 1.07 3.60 5.38
N GLN A 46 0.08 2.76 5.67
CA GLN A 46 0.24 1.31 5.65
C GLN A 46 -1.08 0.60 5.34
N SER A 47 -1.00 -0.46 4.52
CA SER A 47 -2.09 -1.43 4.30
C SER A 47 -1.53 -2.85 4.34
N GLY A 48 -1.66 -3.49 5.50
CA GLY A 48 -1.04 -4.79 5.75
C GLY A 48 0.49 -4.72 5.89
N PRO A 49 1.18 -5.87 5.94
CA PRO A 49 2.61 -5.92 6.27
C PRO A 49 3.53 -5.49 5.12
N ASN A 50 3.10 -5.67 3.87
CA ASN A 50 3.94 -5.45 2.67
C ASN A 50 3.42 -4.33 1.77
N GLN A 51 2.70 -3.36 2.34
CA GLN A 51 2.24 -2.17 1.62
C GLN A 51 2.36 -0.96 2.54
N TYR A 52 3.34 -0.10 2.31
CA TYR A 52 3.59 1.04 3.19
C TYR A 52 4.41 2.15 2.53
N PHE A 53 4.33 3.34 3.14
CA PHE A 53 5.28 4.45 3.01
C PHE A 53 5.74 4.84 4.42
N LYS A 54 7.05 4.94 4.62
CA LYS A 54 7.65 5.27 5.92
C LYS A 54 8.82 6.22 5.75
N LEU A 55 9.07 7.03 6.76
CA LEU A 55 10.37 7.64 6.97
C LEU A 55 11.22 6.66 7.76
N ALA A 56 12.44 6.42 7.35
CA ALA A 56 13.39 5.55 8.04
C ALA A 56 14.73 6.27 8.19
N PRO A 57 15.58 5.87 9.14
CA PRO A 57 16.95 6.39 9.23
C PRO A 57 17.67 6.18 7.92
N GLN A 58 18.48 7.16 7.53
CA GLN A 58 19.30 7.09 6.33
C GLN A 58 20.22 5.87 6.38
N ASP A 59 20.22 5.09 5.30
CA ASP A 59 20.93 3.80 5.25
C ASP A 59 22.46 3.95 5.15
N ASP A 60 22.93 4.95 4.40
CA ASP A 60 24.34 5.27 4.22
C ASP A 60 24.66 6.70 4.71
N LYS A 61 25.40 6.79 5.81
CA LYS A 61 25.83 8.10 6.35
C LYS A 61 27.03 8.70 5.61
N SER A 62 27.67 7.95 4.70
CA SER A 62 28.87 8.38 3.99
C SER A 62 28.59 9.32 2.81
N ILE A 63 27.35 9.31 2.30
CA ILE A 63 26.87 10.19 1.22
C ILE A 63 26.53 11.61 1.69
N GLY A 64 26.58 11.86 3.00
CA GLY A 64 26.17 13.12 3.61
C GLY A 64 24.68 13.16 3.95
N GLU A 65 24.25 14.20 4.66
CA GLU A 65 22.84 14.37 5.04
C GLU A 65 21.99 14.78 3.82
N ASN A 66 20.73 14.34 3.80
CA ASN A 66 19.76 14.70 2.77
C ASN A 66 19.34 16.18 2.91
N ASP A 67 19.04 16.83 1.78
CA ASP A 67 18.50 18.20 1.75
C ASP A 67 17.00 18.23 2.15
N HIS A 68 16.64 17.70 3.31
CA HIS A 68 15.27 17.69 3.83
C HIS A 68 15.10 18.66 5.01
N PRO A 69 13.91 19.26 5.20
CA PRO A 69 12.66 19.04 4.44
C PRO A 69 12.60 19.80 3.11
N VAL A 70 11.83 19.28 2.14
CA VAL A 70 11.56 19.92 0.85
C VAL A 70 10.06 19.99 0.60
N ASP A 71 9.56 21.15 0.17
CA ASP A 71 8.19 21.28 -0.33
C ASP A 71 8.17 21.09 -1.85
N VAL A 72 7.68 19.93 -2.30
CA VAL A 72 7.53 19.59 -3.72
C VAL A 72 6.05 19.32 -4.00
N ASN A 73 5.54 19.92 -5.08
CA ASN A 73 4.16 19.71 -5.50
C ASN A 73 3.96 18.26 -6.01
N GLU A 74 2.89 17.62 -5.57
CA GLU A 74 2.51 16.26 -5.98
C GLU A 74 2.53 16.07 -7.50
N SER A 75 2.02 17.03 -8.28
CA SER A 75 1.99 16.95 -9.75
C SER A 75 3.36 16.81 -10.42
N VAL A 76 4.43 17.35 -9.79
CA VAL A 76 5.80 17.17 -10.27
C VAL A 76 6.26 15.74 -10.04
N ILE A 77 5.89 15.16 -8.91
CA ILE A 77 6.19 13.77 -8.55
C ILE A 77 5.39 12.82 -9.45
N GLU A 78 4.09 13.10 -9.69
CA GLU A 78 3.25 12.34 -10.60
C GLU A 78 3.85 12.27 -12.01
N LEU A 79 4.29 13.41 -12.54
CA LEU A 79 4.96 13.48 -13.83
C LEU A 79 6.24 12.64 -13.83
N GLY A 80 7.07 12.76 -12.79
CA GLY A 80 8.30 11.98 -12.65
C GLY A 80 8.04 10.48 -12.65
N LEU A 81 7.10 10.00 -11.82
CA LEU A 81 6.73 8.59 -11.72
C LEU A 81 6.13 8.06 -13.02
N GLY A 82 5.28 8.84 -13.71
CA GLY A 82 4.66 8.47 -14.98
C GLY A 82 5.65 8.34 -16.15
N LEU A 83 6.84 8.93 -16.03
CA LEU A 83 7.93 8.80 -16.99
C LEU A 83 8.78 7.53 -16.78
N ILE A 84 8.67 6.87 -15.62
CA ILE A 84 9.42 5.65 -15.33
C ILE A 84 8.79 4.48 -16.11
N ARG A 85 9.55 3.98 -17.08
CA ARG A 85 9.12 2.88 -17.95
C ARG A 85 10.22 1.85 -18.11
N PHE A 86 9.83 0.59 -18.33
CA PHE A 86 10.75 -0.51 -18.54
C PHE A 86 10.52 -1.19 -19.88
N LYS A 87 11.59 -1.76 -20.45
CA LYS A 87 11.49 -2.63 -21.61
C LYS A 87 11.02 -4.00 -21.15
N GLY A 88 9.90 -4.47 -21.69
CA GLY A 88 9.42 -5.83 -21.42
C GLY A 88 10.36 -6.90 -21.99
N ARG A 89 10.17 -8.14 -21.55
CA ARG A 89 10.90 -9.32 -22.07
C ARG A 89 10.55 -9.68 -23.53
N ASP A 90 9.50 -9.07 -24.09
CA ASP A 90 9.13 -9.28 -25.49
C ASP A 90 10.22 -8.69 -26.40
N THR A 91 10.74 -9.51 -27.31
CA THR A 91 11.74 -9.15 -28.33
C THR A 91 11.16 -8.40 -29.52
N ASP A 92 9.85 -8.15 -29.50
CA ASP A 92 9.13 -7.42 -30.54
C ASP A 92 9.58 -5.95 -30.56
N PRO A 93 10.28 -5.49 -31.62
CA PRO A 93 10.77 -4.12 -31.72
C PRO A 93 9.64 -3.08 -31.85
N PHE A 94 8.39 -3.52 -32.05
CA PHE A 94 7.22 -2.66 -32.16
C PHE A 94 6.41 -2.55 -30.86
N LYS A 95 6.78 -3.29 -29.79
CA LYS A 95 6.14 -3.13 -28.47
C LYS A 95 6.80 -2.00 -27.67
N SER A 96 5.97 -1.02 -27.34
CA SER A 96 6.31 0.17 -26.57
C SER A 96 6.78 -0.15 -25.14
N LEU A 97 7.61 0.74 -24.58
CA LEU A 97 7.97 0.75 -23.16
C LEU A 97 6.70 0.67 -22.29
N LYS A 98 6.75 -0.12 -21.22
CA LYS A 98 5.62 -0.31 -20.29
C LYS A 98 5.82 0.56 -19.05
N PRO A 99 4.77 1.22 -18.53
CA PRO A 99 4.88 2.00 -17.30
C PRO A 99 5.15 1.09 -16.11
N VAL A 100 6.02 1.54 -15.19
CA VAL A 100 6.28 0.80 -13.93
C VAL A 100 5.06 0.84 -13.04
N PHE A 101 4.43 2.02 -12.90
CA PHE A 101 3.26 2.27 -12.06
C PHE A 101 2.01 2.54 -12.90
N ASP A 102 0.84 2.15 -12.43
CA ASP A 102 -0.43 2.62 -13.01
C ASP A 102 -0.87 3.96 -12.39
N ASP A 103 -1.87 4.62 -12.97
CA ASP A 103 -2.30 5.97 -12.54
C ASP A 103 -2.73 6.01 -11.06
N LYS A 104 -3.37 4.95 -10.56
CA LYS A 104 -3.78 4.88 -9.15
C LYS A 104 -2.55 4.79 -8.25
N GLN A 105 -1.58 3.97 -8.62
CA GLN A 105 -0.29 3.87 -7.92
C GLN A 105 0.46 5.21 -7.94
N ILE A 106 0.51 5.88 -9.10
CA ILE A 106 1.17 7.19 -9.25
C ILE A 106 0.56 8.22 -8.30
N ASN A 107 -0.77 8.36 -8.28
CA ASN A 107 -1.45 9.34 -7.43
C ASN A 107 -1.19 9.06 -5.93
N SER A 108 -1.27 7.79 -5.51
CA SER A 108 -0.99 7.43 -4.12
C SER A 108 0.48 7.65 -3.74
N MET A 109 1.42 7.28 -4.61
CA MET A 109 2.84 7.51 -4.38
C MET A 109 3.16 9.00 -4.31
N ALA A 110 2.65 9.82 -5.22
CA ALA A 110 2.93 11.24 -5.27
C ALA A 110 2.52 11.94 -3.98
N MET A 111 1.32 11.64 -3.47
CA MET A 111 0.82 12.17 -2.20
C MET A 111 1.73 11.80 -1.02
N TYR A 112 2.08 10.51 -0.86
CA TYR A 112 2.89 10.07 0.28
C TYR A 112 4.37 10.45 0.17
N ILE A 113 4.92 10.53 -1.05
CA ILE A 113 6.29 11.02 -1.27
C ILE A 113 6.34 12.52 -0.99
N ALA A 114 5.37 13.34 -1.46
CA ALA A 114 5.33 14.77 -1.14
C ALA A 114 5.24 15.00 0.38
N GLN A 115 4.37 14.25 1.06
CA GLN A 115 4.26 14.28 2.51
C GLN A 115 5.57 13.85 3.19
N GLY A 116 6.23 12.81 2.68
CA GLY A 116 7.50 12.34 3.19
C GLY A 116 8.61 13.38 3.04
N LEU A 117 8.77 13.98 1.85
CA LEU A 117 9.79 14.99 1.56
C LEU A 117 9.64 16.22 2.45
N LYS A 118 8.40 16.60 2.75
CA LYS A 118 8.08 17.75 3.60
C LYS A 118 8.35 17.49 5.09
N ASN A 119 8.24 16.24 5.53
CA ASN A 119 8.30 15.87 6.94
C ASN A 119 9.62 15.19 7.34
N ALA A 120 10.38 14.67 6.37
CA ALA A 120 11.66 14.04 6.62
C ALA A 120 12.67 15.03 7.21
N THR A 121 13.49 14.53 8.13
CA THR A 121 14.70 15.23 8.56
C THR A 121 15.85 14.93 7.59
N ALA A 122 16.94 15.67 7.70
CA ALA A 122 18.15 15.47 6.91
C ALA A 122 18.80 14.08 7.10
N LYS A 123 18.39 13.31 8.12
CA LYS A 123 18.93 11.98 8.44
C LYS A 123 17.94 10.86 8.13
N GLN A 124 16.91 11.15 7.35
CA GLN A 124 15.86 10.20 7.05
C GLN A 124 15.66 10.06 5.54
N ASP A 125 15.34 8.83 5.15
CA ASP A 125 14.93 8.44 3.81
C ASP A 125 13.42 8.13 3.80
N ILE A 126 12.82 8.29 2.63
CA ILE A 126 11.45 7.82 2.38
C ILE A 126 11.57 6.43 1.76
N ILE A 127 11.08 5.42 2.47
CA ILE A 127 11.03 4.04 1.97
C ILE A 127 9.59 3.63 1.68
N PHE A 128 9.41 2.78 0.68
CA PHE A 128 8.10 2.28 0.33
C PHE A 128 8.11 0.81 -0.13
N VAL A 129 6.97 0.17 0.05
CA VAL A 129 6.66 -1.12 -0.58
C VAL A 129 5.24 -1.06 -1.09
N MET A 130 5.01 -1.48 -2.33
CA MET A 130 3.68 -1.56 -2.90
C MET A 130 3.45 -2.85 -3.68
N GLU A 131 2.30 -3.47 -3.45
CA GLU A 131 1.81 -4.56 -4.29
C GLU A 131 1.37 -4.02 -5.67
N LYS A 132 1.72 -4.77 -6.70
CA LYS A 132 1.19 -4.67 -8.04
C LYS A 132 0.56 -5.99 -8.43
N ALA A 133 -0.76 -5.99 -8.53
CA ALA A 133 -1.54 -7.13 -8.99
C ALA A 133 -1.87 -6.97 -10.48
N GLN A 134 -1.54 -7.98 -11.28
CA GLN A 134 -1.89 -8.04 -12.69
C GLN A 134 -2.90 -9.15 -12.92
N GLN A 135 -4.11 -8.77 -13.36
CA GLN A 135 -5.10 -9.73 -13.82
C GLN A 135 -4.68 -10.33 -15.17
N LYS A 136 -4.80 -11.65 -15.27
CA LYS A 136 -4.56 -12.46 -16.46
C LYS A 136 -5.78 -13.36 -16.71
N LEU A 137 -5.88 -13.89 -17.93
CA LEU A 137 -6.93 -14.83 -18.33
C LEU A 137 -8.34 -14.33 -17.99
N LEU A 138 -8.70 -13.12 -18.44
CA LEU A 138 -10.04 -12.52 -18.21
C LEU A 138 -10.44 -12.44 -16.72
N GLY A 139 -9.47 -12.27 -15.83
CA GLY A 139 -9.70 -12.18 -14.38
C GLY A 139 -9.70 -13.53 -13.65
N LEU A 140 -9.47 -14.64 -14.35
CA LEU A 140 -9.38 -15.97 -13.74
C LEU A 140 -8.06 -16.19 -12.98
N LYS A 141 -7.04 -15.38 -13.24
CA LYS A 141 -5.75 -15.47 -12.56
C LYS A 141 -5.21 -14.08 -12.22
N THR A 142 -4.69 -13.92 -11.02
CA THR A 142 -3.98 -12.72 -10.60
C THR A 142 -2.55 -13.09 -10.25
N ASP A 143 -1.59 -12.47 -10.91
CA ASP A 143 -0.18 -12.51 -10.51
C ASP A 143 0.12 -11.23 -9.72
N SER A 144 0.61 -11.37 -8.49
CA SER A 144 1.03 -10.24 -7.65
C SER A 144 2.54 -10.20 -7.50
N TYR A 145 3.10 -8.99 -7.51
CA TYR A 145 4.50 -8.73 -7.20
C TYR A 145 4.64 -7.44 -6.40
N PHE A 146 5.74 -7.28 -5.69
CA PHE A 146 6.00 -6.09 -4.89
C PHE A 146 7.08 -5.23 -5.55
N VAL A 147 6.88 -3.92 -5.52
CA VAL A 147 7.89 -2.92 -5.86
C VAL A 147 8.29 -2.24 -4.55
N ALA A 148 9.60 -2.19 -4.29
CA ALA A 148 10.16 -1.55 -3.11
C ALA A 148 11.27 -0.59 -3.54
N GLY A 149 11.47 0.45 -2.75
CA GLY A 149 12.51 1.46 -2.94
C GLY A 149 12.58 2.42 -1.78
#